data_AF-A0A6N7NZQ9-F1
#
_entry.id   AF-A0A6N7NZQ9-F1
#
_cell.length_a   1.000
_cell.length_b   1.000
_cell.length_c   1.000
_cell.angle_alpha   90.00
_cell.angle_beta   90.00
_cell.angle_gamma   90.00
#
_symmetry.space_group_name_H-M   'P 1'
#
loop_
_entity.id
_entity.type
_entity.pdbx_description
1 polymer ?
#
loop_
_entity_poly.entity_id
_entity_poly.type
_entity_poly.pdbx_seq_one_letter_code
_entity_poly.pdbx_strand_id
1 'polypeptide(L)'
;MERRDFLSNMGITLAIACTAGLAACGGKGDDPAPNPPGGGGGGGGGADKLTVNLATQVPNVGDYIISGGVVLIRLAAGNVPASFSAVTSTCTHMGCTLSGYNGGLIECLSACGHGSKYNPDGTVSNGPTTTALTKYTVTISGTTLTVK
;
A
#
# COMPACT_ATOMS: atom_id res chain seq x y z
N MET A 1 14.46 36.82 19.85
CA MET A 1 13.08 36.32 19.96
C MET A 1 13.14 34.81 19.93
N GLU A 2 13.03 34.24 21.12
CA GLU A 2 13.19 32.81 21.37
C GLU A 2 11.83 32.13 21.40
N ARG A 3 11.81 30.85 21.04
CA ARG A 3 10.60 30.00 20.86
C ARG A 3 9.71 29.86 22.10
N ARG A 4 10.10 30.47 23.22
CA ARG A 4 9.41 30.42 24.52
C ARG A 4 8.34 31.50 24.65
N ASP A 5 8.45 32.61 23.92
CA ASP A 5 7.48 33.70 24.01
C ASP A 5 6.19 33.47 23.19
N PHE A 6 6.25 32.60 22.17
CA PHE A 6 5.07 32.29 21.34
C PHE A 6 4.09 31.33 22.02
N LEU A 7 4.60 30.40 22.84
CA LEU A 7 3.77 29.41 23.55
C LEU A 7 3.13 29.97 24.82
N SER A 8 3.60 31.12 25.33
CA SER A 8 3.00 31.77 26.50
C SER A 8 1.70 32.54 26.19
N ASN A 9 1.33 32.76 24.92
CA ASN A 9 0.22 33.66 24.57
C ASN A 9 -1.04 32.97 24.00
N MET A 10 -1.12 31.63 24.01
CA MET A 10 -2.29 30.88 23.51
C MET A 10 -2.78 29.77 24.47
N GLY A 11 -2.77 30.03 25.77
CA GLY A 11 -3.08 29.04 26.81
C GLY A 11 -4.21 29.40 27.78
N ILE A 12 -5.10 30.33 27.44
CA ILE A 12 -6.21 30.75 28.31
C ILE A 12 -7.50 30.75 27.51
N THR A 13 -8.28 29.66 27.59
CA THR A 13 -9.76 29.62 27.54
C THR A 13 -10.26 28.19 27.33
N LEU A 14 -10.50 27.45 28.42
CA LEU A 14 -11.72 26.64 28.59
C LEU A 14 -11.78 26.07 30.01
N ALA A 15 -12.39 26.84 30.92
CA ALA A 15 -12.84 26.34 32.20
C ALA A 15 -14.37 26.35 32.18
N ILE A 16 -14.99 25.20 31.90
CA ILE A 16 -16.35 24.89 32.34
C ILE A 16 -16.29 23.52 33.01
N ALA A 17 -16.42 23.56 34.33
CA ALA A 17 -16.61 22.42 35.20
C ALA A 17 -18.07 21.98 35.18
N CYS A 18 -18.33 20.66 35.24
CA CYS A 18 -18.94 20.01 36.42
C CYS A 18 -19.45 18.59 36.10
N THR A 19 -18.76 17.61 36.72
CA THR A 19 -19.30 16.50 37.52
C THR A 19 -20.37 15.56 36.91
N ALA A 20 -19.98 14.29 36.69
CA ALA A 20 -20.41 13.14 37.50
C ALA A 20 -20.01 11.82 36.81
N GLY A 21 -19.26 10.97 37.51
CA GLY A 21 -18.92 9.63 37.03
C GLY A 21 -17.70 9.02 37.72
N LEU A 22 -17.73 8.91 39.05
CA LEU A 22 -16.79 8.05 39.79
C LEU A 22 -17.12 6.59 39.50
N ALA A 23 -16.20 5.85 38.89
CA ALA A 23 -16.08 4.41 39.11
C ALA A 23 -14.65 3.93 38.82
N ALA A 24 -14.04 3.41 39.88
CA ALA A 24 -12.99 2.38 39.91
C ALA A 24 -11.59 2.71 39.35
N CYS A 25 -10.72 3.06 40.29
CA CYS A 25 -9.28 2.87 40.23
C CYS A 25 -8.96 1.37 40.39
N GLY A 26 -8.00 0.82 39.63
CA GLY A 26 -7.38 -0.46 39.95
C GLY A 26 -6.73 -1.16 38.75
N GLY A 27 -5.41 -1.06 38.60
CA GLY A 27 -4.66 -1.85 37.62
C GLY A 27 -3.26 -1.32 37.33
N LYS A 28 -2.31 -1.62 38.20
CA LYS A 28 -0.87 -1.59 37.95
C LYS A 28 -0.55 -2.79 37.04
N GLY A 29 0.12 -2.60 35.91
CA GLY A 29 0.68 -3.72 35.13
C GLY A 29 0.80 -3.45 33.64
N ASP A 30 2.06 -3.42 33.20
CA ASP A 30 2.56 -3.88 31.90
C ASP A 30 2.39 -2.96 30.68
N ASP A 31 3.49 -2.26 30.36
CA ASP A 31 3.78 -1.67 29.07
C ASP A 31 3.62 -2.73 27.95
N PRO A 32 2.81 -2.51 26.91
CA PRO A 32 2.84 -3.38 25.74
C PRO A 32 4.15 -3.19 25.00
N ALA A 33 4.99 -4.23 25.00
CA ALA A 33 6.15 -4.32 24.13
C ALA A 33 5.74 -4.13 22.64
N PRO A 34 6.60 -3.54 21.80
CA PRO A 34 6.30 -3.38 20.37
C PRO A 34 6.13 -4.76 19.72
N ASN A 35 4.94 -5.02 19.19
CA ASN A 35 4.70 -6.19 18.36
C ASN A 35 5.52 -6.03 17.07
N PRO A 36 6.36 -7.01 16.66
CA PRO A 36 6.96 -6.98 15.33
C PRO A 36 5.84 -7.06 14.28
N PRO A 37 5.96 -6.40 13.10
CA PRO A 37 5.04 -6.67 12.00
C PRO A 37 5.20 -8.14 11.59
N GLY A 38 4.29 -8.98 12.08
CA GLY A 38 4.13 -10.33 11.61
C GLY A 38 3.82 -10.29 10.12
N GLY A 39 4.71 -10.90 9.32
CA GLY A 39 4.47 -11.17 7.92
C GLY A 39 3.18 -11.95 7.77
N GLY A 40 2.12 -11.25 7.36
CA GLY A 40 0.84 -11.83 7.00
C GLY A 40 0.95 -12.53 5.66
N GLY A 41 1.52 -13.73 5.67
CA GLY A 41 1.32 -14.72 4.61
C GLY A 41 -0.13 -15.18 4.63
N GLY A 42 -1.02 -14.37 4.06
CA GLY A 42 -2.44 -14.67 3.91
C GLY A 42 -2.68 -15.55 2.69
N GLY A 43 -2.43 -16.85 2.84
CA GLY A 43 -3.02 -17.85 1.94
C GLY A 43 -4.52 -17.92 2.19
N GLY A 44 -5.30 -17.27 1.33
CA GLY A 44 -6.76 -17.26 1.41
C GLY A 44 -7.36 -17.64 0.06
N GLY A 45 -8.18 -18.68 0.04
CA GLY A 45 -9.06 -19.05 -1.07
C GLY A 45 -10.16 -18.02 -1.29
N GLY A 46 -9.77 -16.80 -1.70
CA GLY A 46 -10.65 -15.81 -2.28
C GLY A 46 -10.75 -15.99 -3.79
N ALA A 47 -11.81 -15.46 -4.39
CA ALA A 47 -11.92 -15.38 -5.85
C ALA A 47 -10.70 -14.65 -6.42
N ASP A 48 -10.25 -15.12 -7.59
CA ASP A 48 -9.10 -14.53 -8.28
C ASP A 48 -9.36 -13.05 -8.58
N LYS A 49 -8.41 -12.18 -8.23
CA LYS A 49 -8.50 -10.73 -8.48
C LYS A 49 -8.35 -10.39 -9.96
N LEU A 50 -7.52 -11.15 -10.65
CA LEU A 50 -7.19 -10.94 -12.05
C LEU A 50 -6.71 -12.25 -12.69
N THR A 51 -7.24 -12.55 -13.88
CA THR A 51 -6.80 -13.67 -14.72
C THR A 51 -6.34 -13.13 -16.07
N VAL A 52 -5.17 -13.57 -16.53
CA VAL A 52 -4.48 -13.04 -17.71
C VAL A 52 -3.95 -14.19 -18.57
N ASN A 53 -4.15 -14.11 -19.88
CA ASN A 53 -3.47 -14.95 -20.84
C ASN A 53 -2.09 -14.36 -21.18
N LEU A 54 -1.04 -15.09 -20.79
CA LEU A 54 0.35 -14.67 -20.93
C LEU A 54 0.81 -14.49 -22.38
N ALA A 55 0.17 -15.16 -23.34
CA ALA A 55 0.57 -15.11 -24.75
C ALA A 55 -0.05 -13.92 -25.50
N THR A 56 -1.21 -13.45 -25.07
CA THR A 56 -1.97 -12.42 -25.81
C THR A 56 -2.04 -11.08 -25.10
N GLN A 57 -1.93 -11.05 -23.77
CA GLN A 57 -2.14 -9.83 -22.99
C GLN A 57 -0.86 -9.25 -22.38
N VAL A 58 0.11 -10.10 -22.03
CA VAL A 58 1.43 -9.68 -21.51
C VAL A 58 2.58 -10.52 -22.11
N PRO A 59 2.72 -10.56 -23.45
CA PRO A 59 3.75 -11.38 -24.10
C PRO A 59 5.20 -10.94 -23.80
N ASN A 60 5.46 -9.65 -23.59
CA ASN A 60 6.80 -9.07 -23.59
C ASN A 60 7.20 -8.49 -22.23
N VAL A 61 8.50 -8.51 -21.94
CA VAL A 61 9.05 -7.84 -20.75
C VAL A 61 8.74 -6.34 -20.82
N GLY A 62 8.23 -5.79 -19.72
CA GLY A 62 7.75 -4.43 -19.64
C GLY A 62 6.24 -4.26 -19.88
N ASP A 63 5.57 -5.27 -20.44
CA ASP A 63 4.11 -5.26 -20.55
C ASP A 63 3.48 -5.23 -19.15
N TYR A 64 2.40 -4.46 -19.01
CA TYR A 64 1.67 -4.34 -17.76
C TYR A 64 0.17 -4.20 -17.98
N ILE A 65 -0.61 -4.56 -16.96
CA ILE A 65 -2.06 -4.40 -16.91
C ILE A 65 -2.43 -3.77 -15.58
N ILE A 66 -3.36 -2.82 -15.61
CA ILE A 66 -4.03 -2.29 -14.41
C ILE A 66 -5.51 -2.64 -14.50
N SER A 67 -5.96 -3.59 -13.69
CA SER A 67 -7.36 -4.05 -13.68
C SER A 67 -7.66 -4.85 -12.40
N GLY A 68 -8.93 -4.94 -12.00
CA GLY A 68 -9.34 -5.75 -10.85
C GLY A 68 -8.69 -5.34 -9.52
N GLY A 69 -8.25 -4.09 -9.38
CA GLY A 69 -7.51 -3.62 -8.20
C GLY A 69 -6.02 -4.04 -8.18
N VAL A 70 -5.50 -4.53 -9.30
CA VAL A 70 -4.14 -5.08 -9.46
C VAL A 70 -3.37 -4.31 -10.52
N VAL A 71 -2.09 -4.05 -10.26
CA VAL A 71 -1.07 -3.77 -11.28
C VAL A 71 -0.27 -5.05 -11.47
N LEU A 72 -0.35 -5.65 -12.66
CA LEU A 72 0.46 -6.79 -13.08
C LEU A 72 1.53 -6.31 -14.04
N ILE A 73 2.80 -6.69 -13.84
CA ILE A 73 3.93 -6.30 -14.68
C ILE A 73 4.77 -7.53 -15.01
N ARG A 74 5.15 -7.73 -16.27
CA ARG A 74 6.15 -8.73 -16.66
C ARG A 74 7.55 -8.15 -16.51
N LEU A 75 8.34 -8.69 -15.59
CA LEU A 75 9.69 -8.24 -15.24
C LEU A 75 10.78 -8.98 -16.00
N ALA A 76 10.54 -10.24 -16.40
CA ALA A 76 11.53 -11.07 -17.06
C ALA A 76 10.91 -11.99 -18.11
N ALA A 77 11.75 -12.49 -19.01
CA ALA A 77 11.37 -13.56 -19.92
C ALA A 77 11.10 -14.84 -19.11
N GLY A 78 10.13 -15.66 -19.55
CA GLY A 78 9.71 -16.87 -18.87
C GLY A 78 8.35 -16.76 -18.18
N ASN A 79 7.64 -17.88 -18.09
CA ASN A 79 6.30 -17.97 -17.52
C ASN A 79 6.35 -18.65 -16.15
N VAL A 80 7.11 -18.04 -15.24
CA VAL A 80 7.21 -18.44 -13.83
C VAL A 80 6.80 -17.27 -12.93
N PRO A 81 6.24 -17.50 -11.73
CA PRO A 81 5.75 -16.42 -10.87
C PRO A 81 6.77 -15.32 -10.61
N ALA A 82 8.06 -15.67 -10.46
CA ALA A 82 9.14 -14.70 -10.25
C ALA A 82 9.39 -13.74 -11.42
N SER A 83 8.90 -14.05 -12.62
CA SER A 83 8.98 -13.17 -13.79
C SER A 83 7.91 -12.07 -13.78
N PHE A 84 7.05 -12.02 -12.77
CA PHE A 84 5.94 -11.07 -12.68
C PHE A 84 5.91 -10.39 -11.32
N SER A 85 5.44 -9.14 -11.32
CA SER A 85 4.97 -8.49 -10.10
C SER A 85 3.47 -8.29 -10.17
N ALA A 86 2.79 -8.53 -9.05
CA ALA A 86 1.39 -8.19 -8.86
C ALA A 86 1.25 -7.41 -7.55
N VAL A 87 0.76 -6.18 -7.63
CA VAL A 87 0.56 -5.29 -6.47
C VAL A 87 -0.79 -4.59 -6.55
N THR A 88 -1.25 -3.98 -5.47
CA THR A 88 -2.48 -3.17 -5.49
C THR A 88 -2.37 -2.00 -6.47
N SER A 89 -3.44 -1.74 -7.21
CA SER A 89 -3.55 -0.57 -8.09
C SER A 89 -4.00 0.70 -7.37
N THR A 90 -4.12 0.66 -6.05
CA THR A 90 -4.52 1.80 -5.23
C THR A 90 -3.30 2.46 -4.61
N CYS A 91 -3.09 3.73 -4.92
CA CYS A 91 -2.05 4.55 -4.31
C CYS A 91 -2.29 4.67 -2.81
N THR A 92 -1.28 4.36 -2.00
CA THR A 92 -1.35 4.38 -0.53
C THR A 92 -1.31 5.79 0.07
N HIS A 93 -1.15 6.82 -0.75
CA HIS A 93 -1.25 8.21 -0.30
C HIS A 93 -2.71 8.60 0.01
N MET A 94 -3.58 8.62 -1.00
CA MET A 94 -4.97 9.09 -0.89
C MET A 94 -5.98 8.16 -1.58
N GLY A 95 -5.57 6.94 -1.94
CA GLY A 95 -6.49 5.94 -2.48
C GLY A 95 -6.78 6.03 -3.98
N CYS A 96 -6.03 6.84 -4.72
CA CYS A 96 -6.24 7.01 -6.16
C CYS A 96 -5.75 5.81 -6.95
N THR A 97 -6.37 5.51 -8.09
CA THR A 97 -5.86 4.46 -8.98
C THR A 97 -4.52 4.88 -9.59
N LEU A 98 -3.54 3.97 -9.58
CA LEU A 98 -2.25 4.14 -10.22
C LEU A 98 -2.42 4.25 -11.75
N SER A 99 -1.64 5.13 -12.37
CA SER A 99 -1.83 5.51 -13.77
C SER A 99 -1.11 4.60 -14.77
N GLY A 100 -0.04 3.94 -14.36
CA GLY A 100 0.74 3.13 -15.29
C GLY A 100 2.08 2.66 -14.73
N TYR A 101 2.86 2.05 -15.62
CA TYR A 101 4.24 1.62 -15.39
C TYR A 101 5.14 2.25 -16.46
N ASN A 102 6.10 3.09 -16.05
CA ASN A 102 7.01 3.81 -16.94
C ASN A 102 8.40 3.91 -16.29
N GLY A 103 9.45 3.74 -17.09
CA GLY A 103 10.83 3.91 -16.62
C GLY A 103 11.21 2.95 -15.47
N GLY A 104 10.55 1.80 -15.39
CA GLY A 104 10.76 0.85 -14.29
C GLY A 104 9.97 1.15 -13.01
N LEU A 105 9.10 2.16 -13.02
CA LEU A 105 8.34 2.59 -11.84
C LEU A 105 6.84 2.55 -12.10
N ILE A 106 6.09 2.20 -11.06
CA ILE A 106 4.63 2.32 -11.02
C ILE A 106 4.29 3.73 -10.59
N GLU A 107 3.46 4.42 -11.36
CA GLU A 107 3.24 5.86 -11.20
C GLU A 107 1.82 6.19 -10.75
N CYS A 108 1.69 7.20 -9.91
CA CYS A 108 0.43 7.82 -9.53
C CYS A 108 0.34 9.23 -10.15
N LEU A 109 0.19 9.30 -11.47
CA LEU A 109 0.03 10.53 -12.25
C LEU A 109 -1.40 10.73 -12.79
N SER A 110 -2.35 9.93 -12.30
CA SER A 110 -3.77 10.05 -12.64
C SER A 110 -4.39 11.31 -12.01
N ALA A 111 -5.71 11.36 -11.83
CA ALA A 111 -6.50 12.47 -11.27
C ALA A 111 -5.94 13.11 -9.99
N CYS A 112 -5.10 12.39 -9.25
CA CYS A 112 -4.48 12.89 -8.03
C CYS A 112 -3.14 13.59 -8.24
N GLY A 113 -2.39 13.32 -9.30
CA GLY A 113 -1.23 14.12 -9.73
C GLY A 113 -0.09 14.36 -8.74
N HIS A 114 -0.13 13.82 -7.51
CA HIS A 114 0.83 14.12 -6.45
C HIS A 114 2.22 13.49 -6.67
N GLY A 115 2.37 12.65 -7.71
CA GLY A 115 3.67 12.17 -8.15
C GLY A 115 4.27 11.00 -7.37
N SER A 116 3.47 10.28 -6.56
CA SER A 116 3.98 9.06 -5.90
C SER A 116 4.43 8.03 -6.92
N LYS A 117 5.59 7.42 -6.67
CA LYS A 117 6.15 6.34 -7.48
C LYS A 117 6.54 5.16 -6.61
N TYR A 118 6.38 3.96 -7.17
CA TYR A 118 6.71 2.71 -6.50
C TYR A 118 7.62 1.88 -7.40
N ASN A 119 8.50 1.10 -6.80
CA ASN A 119 9.22 0.05 -7.51
C ASN A 119 8.23 -1.06 -7.93
N PRO A 120 8.62 -1.96 -8.86
CA PRO A 120 7.72 -3.03 -9.29
C PRO A 120 7.29 -3.94 -8.14
N ASP A 121 8.14 -4.09 -7.12
CA ASP A 121 7.80 -4.83 -5.90
C ASP A 121 6.93 -4.03 -4.92
N GLY A 122 6.41 -2.87 -5.31
CA GLY A 122 5.50 -2.07 -4.50
C GLY A 122 6.17 -1.23 -3.41
N THR A 123 7.49 -1.34 -3.20
CA THR A 123 8.20 -0.44 -2.28
C THR A 123 8.16 1.00 -2.81
N VAL A 124 8.15 1.98 -1.91
CA VAL A 124 8.09 3.39 -2.29
C VAL A 124 9.42 3.81 -2.92
N SER A 125 9.35 4.41 -4.09
CA SER A 125 10.48 5.05 -4.76
C SER A 125 10.44 6.57 -4.61
N ASN A 126 9.23 7.17 -4.70
CA ASN A 126 9.02 8.60 -4.56
C ASN A 126 7.72 8.90 -3.80
N GLY A 127 7.78 9.89 -2.91
CA GLY A 127 6.65 10.34 -2.09
C GLY A 127 5.58 11.13 -2.88
N PRO A 128 4.53 11.64 -2.23
CA PRO A 128 4.38 11.86 -0.78
C PRO A 128 4.09 10.62 0.08
N THR A 129 3.69 9.50 -0.52
CA THR A 129 3.47 8.26 0.24
C THR A 129 4.75 7.78 0.93
N THR A 130 4.60 7.13 2.08
CA THR A 130 5.66 6.39 2.79
C THR A 130 5.31 4.91 2.96
N THR A 131 4.15 4.48 2.46
CA THR A 131 3.62 3.13 2.65
C THR A 131 3.71 2.36 1.34
N ALA A 132 4.29 1.16 1.37
CA ALA A 132 4.39 0.29 0.21
C ALA A 132 3.01 -0.22 -0.28
N LEU A 133 2.91 -0.53 -1.57
CA LEU A 133 1.75 -1.20 -2.14
C LEU A 133 1.66 -2.64 -1.60
N THR A 134 0.44 -3.12 -1.35
CA THR A 134 0.18 -4.52 -1.03
C THR A 134 0.60 -5.41 -2.20
N LYS A 135 1.42 -6.45 -1.92
CA LYS A 135 1.77 -7.50 -2.89
C LYS A 135 0.68 -8.57 -2.94
N TYR A 136 0.43 -9.10 -4.14
CA TYR A 136 -0.48 -10.21 -4.38
C TYR A 136 0.26 -11.45 -4.84
N THR A 137 -0.38 -12.60 -4.68
CA THR A 137 0.22 -13.88 -5.09
C THR A 137 -0.07 -14.14 -6.56
N VAL A 138 0.97 -14.50 -7.31
CA VAL A 138 0.86 -14.92 -8.71
C VAL A 138 0.93 -16.45 -8.79
N THR A 139 -0.01 -17.04 -9.51
CA THR A 139 0.00 -18.46 -9.87
C THR A 139 -0.09 -18.60 -11.38
N ILE A 140 0.56 -19.62 -11.95
CA ILE A 140 0.60 -19.85 -13.40
C ILE A 140 0.26 -21.31 -13.67
N SER A 141 -0.67 -21.54 -14.60
CA SER A 141 -1.02 -22.85 -15.12
C SER A 141 -1.07 -22.78 -16.65
N GLY A 142 -0.10 -23.41 -17.31
CA GLY A 142 0.09 -23.29 -18.76
C GLY A 142 0.34 -21.83 -19.16
N THR A 143 -0.56 -21.26 -19.96
CA THR A 143 -0.51 -19.85 -20.40
C THR A 143 -1.40 -18.92 -19.57
N THR A 144 -2.11 -19.45 -18.57
CA THR A 144 -2.98 -18.66 -17.71
C THR A 144 -2.23 -18.24 -16.46
N LEU A 145 -2.17 -16.94 -16.22
CA LEU A 145 -1.72 -16.33 -14.98
C LEU A 145 -2.94 -15.89 -14.18
N THR A 146 -2.90 -16.16 -12.88
CA THR A 146 -3.94 -15.81 -11.92
C THR A 146 -3.34 -15.08 -10.72
N VAL A 147 -3.93 -13.96 -10.35
CA VAL A 147 -3.57 -13.15 -9.17
C VAL A 147 -4.59 -13.36 -8.06
N LYS A 148 -4.09 -13.62 -6.84
CA LYS A 148 -4.90 -13.82 -5.62
C LYS A 148 -4.63 -12.75 -4.58
#